data_AF-A0A354NVT8-F1
#
_entry.id   AF-A0A354NVT8-F1
#
_cell.length_a   1.000
_cell.length_b   1.000
_cell.length_c   1.000
_cell.angle_alpha   90.00
_cell.angle_beta   90.00
_cell.angle_gamma   90.00
#
_symmetry.space_group_name_H-M   'P 1'
#
loop_
_entity.id
_entity.type
_entity.pdbx_description
1 polymer ?
#
loop_
_entity_poly.entity_id
_entity_poly.type
_entity_poly.pdbx_seq_one_letter_code
_entity_poly.pdbx_strand_id
1 'polypeptide(L)' 'LICTGDGMALAYRAGAPLMDMEMVQYHPTTLQGSGVLITEGARGEGAYLLNSEGERFMERYAPNMMELASRDVVSRSE' A
#
# COMPACT_ATOMS: atom_id res chain seq x y z
N LEU A 1 1.66 -16.15 -9.57
CA LEU A 1 2.70 -16.95 -8.90
C LEU A 1 3.92 -16.83 -9.81
N ILE A 2 5.02 -16.17 -9.45
CA ILE A 2 5.73 -16.29 -8.18
C ILE A 2 6.68 -15.09 -8.04
N CYS A 3 6.51 -14.29 -6.99
CA CYS A 3 7.44 -13.23 -6.59
C CYS A 3 8.12 -13.65 -5.27
N THR A 4 9.03 -14.64 -5.34
CA THR A 4 9.64 -15.30 -4.18
C THR A 4 11.04 -14.80 -3.82
N GLY A 5 11.56 -13.83 -4.57
CA GLY A 5 12.87 -13.22 -4.30
C GLY A 5 14.08 -14.03 -4.79
N ASP A 6 13.88 -15.03 -5.64
CA ASP A 6 14.94 -15.96 -6.08
C ASP A 6 16.16 -15.24 -6.67
N GLY A 7 15.95 -14.20 -7.49
CA GLY A 7 17.03 -13.41 -8.07
C GLY A 7 17.83 -12.63 -7.03
N MET A 8 17.17 -12.07 -6.01
CA MET A 8 17.83 -11.38 -4.90
C MET A 8 18.65 -12.36 -4.07
N ALA A 9 18.12 -13.55 -3.82
CA ALA A 9 18.81 -14.61 -3.09
C ALA A 9 20.07 -15.12 -3.84
N LEU A 10 20.01 -15.24 -5.17
CA LEU A 10 21.17 -15.60 -5.99
C LEU A 10 22.29 -14.56 -5.89
N ALA A 11 21.96 -13.28 -6.03
CA ALA A 11 22.93 -12.19 -5.91
C ALA A 11 23.58 -12.17 -4.52
N TYR A 12 22.77 -12.31 -3.46
CA TYR A 12 23.27 -12.36 -2.08
C TYR A 12 24.23 -13.53 -1.85
N ARG A 13 23.89 -14.73 -2.33
CA ARG A 13 24.76 -15.92 -2.22
C ARG A 13 26.06 -15.78 -3.01
N ALA A 14 26.08 -14.99 -4.07
CA ALA A 14 27.29 -14.66 -4.83
C ALA A 14 28.16 -13.57 -4.16
N GLY A 15 27.76 -13.07 -2.98
CA GLY A 15 28.50 -12.06 -2.21
C GLY A 15 28.09 -10.62 -2.49
N ALA A 16 27.06 -10.38 -3.30
CA ALA A 16 26.55 -9.02 -3.50
C ALA A 16 25.75 -8.56 -2.27
N PRO A 17 25.94 -7.32 -1.78
CA PRO A 17 25.09 -6.79 -0.72
C PRO A 17 23.68 -6.51 -1.25
N LEU A 18 22.68 -6.73 -0.39
CA LEU A 18 21.32 -6.21 -0.58
C LEU A 18 21.17 -4.97 0.29
N MET A 19 20.35 -4.02 -0.15
CA MET A 19 20.15 -2.73 0.51
C MET A 19 18.67 -2.56 0.84
N ASP A 20 18.39 -2.00 2.01
CA ASP A 20 17.08 -1.56 2.47
C ASP A 20 15.97 -2.63 2.34
N MET A 21 16.33 -3.89 2.63
CA MET A 21 15.42 -5.05 2.53
C MET A 21 14.22 -4.95 3.48
N GLU A 22 14.32 -4.13 4.53
CA GLU A 22 13.26 -3.80 5.47
C GLU A 22 12.23 -2.80 4.91
N MET A 23 12.52 -2.09 3.81
CA MET A 23 11.66 -1.05 3.23
C MET A 23 10.55 -1.65 2.35
N VAL A 24 9.60 -2.34 2.97
CA VAL A 24 8.46 -2.97 2.30
C VAL A 24 7.28 -1.99 2.17
N GLN A 25 6.83 -1.72 0.95
CA GLN A 25 5.67 -0.86 0.69
C GLN A 25 4.36 -1.66 0.71
N TYR A 26 3.35 -1.10 1.38
CA TYR A 26 1.98 -1.58 1.37
C TYR A 26 1.12 -0.68 0.47
N HIS A 27 0.27 -1.30 -0.35
CA HIS A 27 -0.72 -0.58 -1.14
C HIS A 27 -2.05 -0.55 -0.38
N PRO A 28 -2.66 0.63 -0.14
CA PRO A 28 -3.82 0.73 0.76
C PRO A 28 -5.04 0.00 0.20
N THR A 29 -5.30 0.13 -1.10
CA THR A 29 -6.53 -0.39 -1.70
C THR A 29 -6.31 -1.73 -2.40
N THR A 30 -6.49 -2.81 -1.68
CA THR A 30 -6.57 -4.17 -2.25
C THR A 30 -7.87 -4.86 -1.85
N LEU A 31 -8.34 -5.79 -2.66
CA LEU A 31 -9.53 -6.56 -2.33
C LEU A 31 -9.21 -7.50 -1.15
N GLN A 32 -9.97 -7.38 -0.07
CA GLN A 32 -9.80 -8.18 1.13
C GLN A 32 -9.83 -9.69 0.81
N GLY A 33 -8.90 -10.44 1.38
CA GLY A 33 -8.78 -11.89 1.22
C GLY A 33 -8.02 -12.33 -0.03
N SER A 34 -8.28 -11.75 -1.21
CA SER A 34 -7.58 -12.14 -2.44
C SER A 34 -6.31 -11.34 -2.71
N GLY A 35 -6.20 -10.12 -2.16
CA GLY A 35 -5.09 -9.21 -2.42
C GLY A 35 -5.08 -8.65 -3.84
N VAL A 36 -6.15 -8.83 -4.61
CA VAL A 36 -6.27 -8.24 -5.96
C VAL A 36 -6.21 -6.73 -5.85
N LEU A 37 -5.33 -6.13 -6.65
CA LEU A 37 -5.09 -4.68 -6.62
C LEU A 37 -6.33 -3.91 -7.08
N ILE A 38 -6.75 -2.93 -6.29
CA ILE A 38 -7.64 -1.86 -6.75
C ILE A 38 -6.77 -0.67 -7.10
N THR A 39 -6.91 -0.18 -8.34
CA THR A 39 -6.09 0.92 -8.85
C THR A 39 -6.21 2.15 -7.96
N GLU A 40 -5.09 2.84 -7.73
CA GLU A 40 -5.07 4.14 -7.05
C GLU A 40 -5.95 5.17 -7.77
N GLY A 41 -6.19 4.99 -9.07
CA GLY A 41 -7.15 5.78 -9.83
C GLY A 41 -8.54 5.78 -9.19
N ALA A 42 -8.96 4.75 -8.46
CA ALA A 42 -10.24 4.77 -7.75
C ALA A 42 -10.31 5.94 -6.76
N ARG A 43 -9.28 6.12 -5.92
CA ARG A 43 -9.19 7.26 -4.99
C ARG A 43 -8.98 8.58 -5.75
N GLY A 44 -8.13 8.56 -6.77
CA GLY A 44 -7.85 9.72 -7.64
C GLY A 44 -9.10 10.31 -8.32
N GLU A 45 -10.00 9.43 -8.74
CA GLU A 45 -11.27 9.78 -9.42
C GLU A 45 -12.43 10.01 -8.43
N GLY A 46 -12.15 10.08 -7.12
CA GLY A 46 -13.11 10.53 -6.10
C GLY A 46 -13.78 9.44 -5.28
N ALA A 47 -13.27 8.20 -5.26
CA ALA A 47 -13.75 7.18 -4.34
C ALA A 47 -13.45 7.56 -2.88
N TYR A 48 -14.34 7.14 -1.96
CA TYR A 48 -14.20 7.40 -0.53
C TYR A 48 -13.73 6.17 0.23
N LEU A 49 -12.93 6.40 1.27
CA LEU A 49 -12.57 5.37 2.23
C LEU A 49 -13.49 5.50 3.45
N LEU A 50 -14.27 4.45 3.73
CA LEU A 50 -15.26 4.42 4.79
C LEU A 50 -14.89 3.37 5.84
N ASN A 51 -15.08 3.69 7.12
CA ASN A 51 -14.93 2.72 8.20
C ASN A 51 -16.21 1.89 8.38
N SER A 52 -16.22 0.99 9.37
CA SER A 52 -17.38 0.15 9.71
C SER A 52 -18.64 0.92 10.12
N GLU A 53 -18.51 2.21 10.45
CA GLU A 53 -19.60 3.09 10.87
C GLU A 53 -20.10 3.96 9.70
N GLY A 54 -19.49 3.85 8.51
CA GLY A 54 -19.82 4.65 7.33
C GLY A 54 -19.18 6.04 7.33
N GLU A 55 -18.23 6.31 8.22
CA GLU A 55 -17.54 7.59 8.30
C GLU A 55 -16.39 7.66 7.29
N ARG A 56 -16.21 8.83 6.67
CA ARG A 56 -15.04 9.16 5.84
C ARG A 56 -13.82 9.40 6.73
N PHE A 57 -13.20 8.32 7.20
CA PHE A 57 -12.20 8.40 8.26
C PHE A 57 -10.94 9.21 7.89
N MET A 58 -10.62 9.35 6.60
CA MET A 58 -9.48 10.15 6.13
C MET A 58 -9.58 11.63 6.52
N GLU A 59 -10.78 12.15 6.83
CA GLU A 59 -10.95 13.50 7.40
C GLU A 59 -10.14 13.70 8.69
N ARG A 60 -9.97 12.64 9.49
CA ARG A 60 -9.21 12.69 10.75
C ARG A 60 -7.70 12.64 10.53
N TYR A 61 -7.24 11.89 9.53
CA TYR A 61 -5.81 11.60 9.34
C TYR A 61 -5.12 12.54 8.34
N ALA A 62 -5.85 13.01 7.33
CA ALA A 62 -5.31 13.90 6.29
C ALA A 62 -6.37 14.93 5.85
N PRO A 63 -6.81 15.85 6.72
CA PRO A 63 -7.97 16.72 6.46
C PRO A 63 -7.88 17.58 5.19
N ASN A 64 -6.67 17.92 4.74
CA ASN A 64 -6.46 18.73 3.53
C ASN A 64 -6.42 17.88 2.24
N MET A 65 -5.96 16.64 2.32
CA MET A 65 -5.68 15.79 1.15
C MET A 65 -6.66 14.63 1.00
N MET A 66 -7.29 14.21 2.10
CA MET A 66 -8.28 13.14 2.15
C MET A 66 -7.73 11.85 1.51
N GLU A 67 -8.51 11.19 0.65
CA GLU A 67 -8.11 9.97 -0.05
C GLU A 67 -6.95 10.18 -1.06
N LEU A 68 -6.57 11.44 -1.34
CA LEU A 68 -5.43 11.83 -2.17
C LEU A 68 -4.14 12.03 -1.37
N ALA A 69 -4.14 11.75 -0.07
CA ALA A 69 -2.91 11.69 0.73
C ALA A 69 -1.94 10.63 0.16
N SER A 70 -0.66 10.73 0.55
CA SER A 70 0.35 9.77 0.10
C SER A 70 -0.03 8.34 0.52
N ARG A 71 0.38 7.34 -0.27
CA ARG A 71 0.05 5.94 0.00
C ARG A 71 0.42 5.49 1.41
N ASP A 72 1.58 5.93 1.89
CA ASP A 72 2.05 5.63 3.25
C ASP A 72 1.11 6.19 4.34
N VAL A 73 0.60 7.42 4.16
CA VAL A 73 -0.36 8.01 5.09
C VAL A 73 -1.68 7.24 5.05
N VAL A 74 -2.19 6.93 3.85
CA VAL A 74 -3.45 6.18 3.71
C VAL A 74 -3.32 4.79 4.34
N SER A 75 -2.26 4.03 4.03
CA SER A 75 -2.04 2.68 4.56
C SER A 75 -1.86 2.62 6.08
N ARG A 76 -1.39 3.70 6.73
CA ARG A 76 -1.30 3.80 8.20
C ARG A 76 -2.60 4.22 8.88
N SER A 77 -3.57 4.69 8.10
CA SER A 77 -4.83 5.25 8.61
C SER A 77 -5.98 4.24 8.62
N GLU A 78 -5.80 3.07 7.99
CA GLU A 78 -6.74 1.94 7.99
C GLU A 78 -6.87 1.23 9.34
#